data_AF-A0A401W9W6-F1
#
_entry.id   AF-A0A401W9W6-F1
#
_cell.length_a   1.000
_cell.length_b   1.000
_cell.length_c   1.000
_cell.angle_alpha   90.00
_cell.angle_beta   90.00
_cell.angle_gamma   90.00
#
_symmetry.space_group_name_H-M   'P 1'
#
loop_
_entity.id
_entity.type
_entity.pdbx_description
1 polymer ?
#
loop_
_entity_poly.entity_id
_entity_poly.type
_entity_poly.pdbx_seq_one_letter_code
_entity_poly.pdbx_strand_id
1 'polypeptide(L)'
;MAGRAAADGTTRCPACRAPILRQLVGHRAALTVTADLTPLTSAEQAAARTPNRLIWCLVQRPHTPHQLRWIDRWHPAACPHPHVTEHHCPGPARQHPLF
;
A
#
# COMPACT_ATOMS: atom_id res chain seq x y z
N MET A 1 23.66 -4.94 0.19
CA MET A 1 22.78 -5.55 1.20
C MET A 1 21.33 -5.32 0.79
N ALA A 2 20.72 -6.24 0.04
CA ALA A 2 19.31 -6.16 -0.33
C ALA A 2 18.45 -6.57 0.88
N GLY A 3 17.57 -5.69 1.34
CA GLY A 3 16.61 -6.03 2.40
C GLY A 3 15.77 -7.22 1.95
N ARG A 4 15.81 -8.31 2.72
CA ARG A 4 14.91 -9.45 2.50
C ARG A 4 13.47 -8.94 2.64
N ALA A 5 12.69 -9.01 1.56
CA ALA A 5 11.24 -8.88 1.68
C ALA A 5 10.77 -10.00 2.60
N ALA A 6 9.95 -9.68 3.60
CA ALA A 6 9.29 -10.72 4.36
C ALA A 6 8.35 -11.50 3.42
N ALA A 7 8.06 -12.76 3.75
CA ALA A 7 7.24 -13.64 2.92
C ALA A 7 5.80 -13.11 2.67
N ASP A 8 5.42 -12.04 3.37
CA ASP A 8 4.16 -11.32 3.26
C ASP A 8 4.18 -10.13 2.28
N GLY A 9 5.30 -9.89 1.57
CA GLY A 9 5.44 -8.79 0.62
C GLY A 9 5.79 -7.44 1.25
N THR A 10 6.03 -7.39 2.57
CA THR A 10 6.49 -6.18 3.26
C THR A 10 8.00 -5.98 3.08
N THR A 11 8.40 -4.74 2.82
CA THR A 11 9.80 -4.35 2.62
C THR A 11 9.99 -2.85 2.88
N ARG A 12 11.18 -2.32 2.59
CA ARG A 12 11.45 -0.87 2.61
C ARG A 12 11.66 -0.35 1.20
N CYS A 13 11.11 0.83 0.90
CA CYS A 13 11.37 1.51 -0.35
C CYS A 13 12.88 1.73 -0.53
N PRO A 14 13.49 1.32 -1.66
CA PRO A 14 14.94 1.43 -1.83
C PRO A 14 15.43 2.88 -1.96
N ALA A 15 14.56 3.83 -2.29
CA ALA A 15 14.91 5.24 -2.46
C ALA A 15 14.73 6.04 -1.16
N CYS A 16 13.54 6.01 -0.55
CA CYS A 16 13.26 6.79 0.67
C CYS A 16 13.29 5.98 1.98
N ARG A 17 13.47 4.65 1.92
CA ARG A 17 13.49 3.72 3.07
C ARG A 17 12.18 3.61 3.86
N ALA A 18 11.10 4.22 3.37
CA ALA A 18 9.76 4.09 3.95
C ALA A 18 9.28 2.62 3.96
N PRO A 19 8.54 2.19 4.99
CA PRO A 19 7.98 0.85 5.04
C PRO A 19 6.84 0.71 4.01
N ILE A 20 6.94 -0.29 3.13
CA ILE A 20 6.00 -0.50 2.03
C ILE A 20 5.54 -1.95 1.97
N LEU A 21 4.35 -2.16 1.40
CA LEU A 21 3.80 -3.47 1.04
C LEU A 21 3.56 -3.54 -0.46
N ARG A 22 4.15 -4.54 -1.12
CA ARG A 22 3.93 -4.80 -2.56
C ARG A 22 3.06 -6.04 -2.71
N GLN A 23 1.90 -5.87 -3.32
CA GLN A 23 0.93 -6.97 -3.46
C GLN A 23 0.15 -6.87 -4.77
N LEU A 24 -0.17 -8.02 -5.35
CA LEU A 24 -1.19 -8.13 -6.39
C LEU A 24 -2.58 -8.15 -5.71
N VAL A 25 -3.43 -7.16 -6.00
CA VAL A 25 -4.72 -6.98 -5.32
C VAL A 25 -5.87 -7.22 -6.29
N GLY A 26 -6.79 -8.11 -5.93
CA GLY A 26 -7.93 -8.51 -6.76
C GLY A 26 -7.75 -9.88 -7.42
N HIS A 27 -8.85 -10.47 -7.91
CA HIS A 27 -8.86 -11.85 -8.44
C HIS A 27 -9.01 -11.93 -9.97
N ARG A 28 -9.69 -10.98 -10.61
CA ARG A 28 -9.95 -10.98 -12.07
C ARG A 28 -9.22 -9.89 -12.85
N ALA A 29 -9.12 -8.68 -12.28
CA ALA A 29 -8.37 -7.55 -12.83
C ALA A 29 -7.40 -7.06 -11.76
N ALA A 30 -6.38 -7.87 -11.51
CA ALA A 30 -5.54 -7.70 -10.33
C ALA A 30 -4.51 -6.58 -10.56
N LEU A 31 -4.42 -5.65 -9.62
CA LEU A 31 -3.51 -4.50 -9.68
C LEU A 31 -2.26 -4.79 -8.87
N THR A 32 -1.07 -4.55 -9.43
CA THR A 32 0.17 -4.57 -8.64
C THR A 32 0.27 -3.26 -7.88
N VAL A 33 -0.01 -3.30 -6.59
CA VAL A 33 -0.04 -2.13 -5.71
C VAL A 33 1.22 -2.11 -4.86
N THR A 34 1.81 -0.92 -4.71
CA THR A 34 2.82 -0.65 -3.67
C THR A 34 2.20 0.36 -2.72
N ALA A 35 1.88 -0.06 -1.50
CA ALA A 35 1.25 0.80 -0.49
C ALA A 35 2.26 1.19 0.61
N ASP A 36 2.11 2.39 1.15
CA ASP A 36 2.75 2.76 2.41
C ASP A 36 2.15 1.93 3.54
N LEU A 37 2.98 1.48 4.48
CA LEU A 37 2.49 0.80 5.70
C LEU A 37 2.14 1.78 6.83
N THR A 38 2.23 3.08 6.56
CA THR A 38 1.83 4.13 7.50
C THR A 38 0.30 4.33 7.42
N PRO A 39 -0.44 4.09 8.52
CA PRO A 39 -1.88 4.33 8.55
C PRO A 39 -2.24 5.80 8.33
N LEU A 40 -3.33 6.03 7.61
CA LEU A 40 -3.92 7.35 7.39
C LEU A 40 -5.04 7.62 8.38
N THR A 41 -5.08 8.83 8.92
CA THR A 41 -6.26 9.39 9.59
C THR A 41 -7.41 9.59 8.60
N SER A 42 -8.64 9.75 9.09
CA SER A 42 -9.81 9.98 8.22
C SER A 42 -9.67 11.25 7.35
N ALA A 43 -9.04 12.31 7.90
CA ALA A 43 -8.78 13.53 7.15
C ALA A 43 -7.75 13.31 6.02
N GLU A 44 -6.67 12.57 6.30
CA GLU A 44 -5.66 12.23 5.30
C GLU A 44 -6.21 11.30 4.21
N GLN A 45 -7.11 10.37 4.56
CA GLN A 45 -7.80 9.54 3.57
C GLN A 45 -8.65 10.38 2.61
N ALA A 46 -9.40 11.35 3.13
CA ALA A 46 -10.20 12.26 2.31
C ALA A 46 -9.31 13.11 1.37
N ALA A 47 -8.17 13.59 1.87
CA ALA A 47 -7.22 14.38 1.09
C ALA A 47 -6.45 13.56 0.05
N ALA A 48 -6.11 12.31 0.35
CA ALA A 48 -5.32 11.44 -0.53
C ALA A 48 -6.16 10.80 -1.66
N ARG A 49 -7.48 10.71 -1.48
CA ARG A 49 -8.37 10.06 -2.45
C ARG A 49 -8.51 10.90 -3.71
N THR A 50 -8.06 10.36 -4.84
CA THR A 50 -8.24 10.96 -6.17
C THR A 50 -8.75 9.89 -7.13
N PRO A 51 -9.23 10.25 -8.34
CA PRO A 51 -9.64 9.25 -9.33
C PRO A 51 -8.56 8.22 -9.66
N ASN A 52 -7.29 8.61 -9.54
CA ASN A 52 -6.12 7.77 -9.86
C ASN A 52 -5.34 7.32 -8.62
N ARG A 53 -5.88 7.53 -7.41
CA ARG A 53 -5.21 7.13 -6.16
C ARG A 53 -6.22 6.52 -5.20
N LEU A 54 -6.03 5.24 -4.96
CA LEU A 54 -6.94 4.47 -4.12
C LEU A 54 -6.51 4.48 -2.65
N ILE A 55 -7.51 4.35 -1.79
CA ILE A 55 -7.32 4.04 -0.38
C ILE A 55 -7.58 2.53 -0.21
N TRP A 56 -6.69 1.89 0.53
CA TRP A 56 -6.67 0.45 0.74
C TRP A 56 -6.90 0.13 2.21
N CYS A 57 -7.72 -0.87 2.48
CA CYS A 57 -7.87 -1.47 3.79
C CYS A 57 -6.72 -2.46 4.00
N LEU A 58 -5.91 -2.24 5.05
CA LEU A 58 -4.80 -3.10 5.43
C LEU A 58 -5.29 -4.14 6.45
N VAL A 59 -5.65 -5.32 5.96
CA VAL A 59 -6.08 -6.43 6.82
C VAL A 59 -4.84 -7.08 7.43
N GLN A 60 -4.76 -6.99 8.75
CA GLN A 60 -3.73 -7.63 9.55
C GLN A 60 -4.42 -8.67 10.44
N ARG A 61 -3.96 -9.92 10.37
CA ARG A 61 -4.42 -10.98 11.28
C ARG A 61 -3.20 -11.73 11.82
N PRO A 62 -3.30 -12.28 13.03
CA PRO A 62 -2.25 -13.13 13.58
C PRO A 62 -1.91 -14.26 12.60
N HIS A 63 -0.62 -14.53 12.41
CA HIS A 63 -0.09 -15.67 11.63
C HIS A 63 -0.44 -15.69 10.14
N THR A 64 -1.02 -14.63 9.58
CA THR A 64 -1.25 -14.50 8.13
C THR A 64 -0.50 -13.29 7.58
N PRO A 65 -0.04 -13.33 6.32
CA PRO A 65 0.56 -12.16 5.69
C PRO A 65 -0.44 -10.99 5.66
N HIS A 66 0.09 -9.77 5.74
CA HIS A 66 -0.72 -8.57 5.54
C HIS A 66 -1.40 -8.59 4.18
N GLN A 67 -2.66 -8.13 4.12
CA GLN A 67 -3.42 -8.10 2.89
C GLN A 67 -3.99 -6.72 2.61
N LEU A 68 -3.77 -6.23 1.40
CA LEU A 68 -4.48 -5.06 0.88
C LEU A 68 -5.84 -5.47 0.29
N ARG A 69 -6.89 -4.73 0.66
CA ARG A 69 -8.22 -4.82 0.07
C ARG A 69 -8.68 -3.45 -0.43
N TRP A 70 -9.35 -3.44 -1.58
CA TRP A 70 -9.91 -2.20 -2.10
C TRP A 70 -11.09 -1.74 -1.23
N ILE A 71 -11.12 -0.45 -0.89
CA ILE A 71 -12.27 0.19 -0.25
C ILE A 71 -13.25 0.61 -1.35
N ASP A 72 -14.21 -0.26 -1.61
CA ASP A 72 -15.34 0.02 -2.49
C ASP A 72 -16.59 0.43 -1.70
N ARG A 73 -17.74 0.53 -2.39
CA ARG A 73 -19.02 0.89 -1.77
C ARG A 73 -19.55 -0.11 -0.75
N TRP A 74 -19.02 -1.34 -0.73
CA TRP A 74 -19.43 -2.40 0.19
C TRP A 74 -18.53 -2.48 1.43
N HIS A 75 -17.52 -1.61 1.49
CA HIS A 75 -16.65 -1.53 2.65
C HIS A 75 -17.38 -0.93 3.86
N PRO A 76 -17.32 -1.57 5.04
CA PRO A 76 -18.00 -1.07 6.22
C PRO A 76 -17.41 0.27 6.69
N ALA A 77 -18.27 1.21 7.07
CA ALA A 77 -17.85 2.53 7.56
C ALA A 77 -17.04 2.43 8.88
N ALA A 78 -17.38 1.48 9.74
CA ALA A 78 -16.69 1.22 11.02
C ALA A 78 -15.67 0.08 10.90
N CYS A 79 -14.85 0.07 9.86
CA CYS A 79 -13.81 -0.94 9.70
C CYS A 79 -12.71 -0.77 10.75
N PRO A 80 -12.36 -1.82 11.52
CA PRO A 80 -11.33 -1.74 12.56
C PRO A 80 -9.90 -1.79 11.99
N HIS A 81 -9.74 -2.04 10.69
CA HIS A 81 -8.44 -2.17 10.06
C HIS A 81 -7.86 -0.81 9.68
N PRO A 82 -6.52 -0.64 9.78
CA PRO A 82 -5.86 0.56 9.28
C PRO A 82 -6.13 0.76 7.80
N HIS A 83 -6.24 2.02 7.38
CA HIS A 83 -6.33 2.40 5.98
C HIS A 83 -5.03 3.02 5.53
N VAL A 84 -4.58 2.64 4.35
CA VAL A 84 -3.30 3.08 3.76
C VAL A 84 -3.52 3.52 2.32
N THR A 85 -2.53 4.16 1.72
CA THR A 85 -2.59 4.58 0.31
C THR A 85 -1.34 4.12 -0.43
N GLU A 86 -1.36 4.33 -1.74
CA GLU A 86 -0.23 4.05 -2.61
C GLU A 86 1.00 4.86 -2.21
N HIS A 87 2.14 4.17 -2.23
CA HIS A 87 3.44 4.72 -1.89
C HIS A 87 3.86 5.75 -2.93
N HIS A 88 3.96 7.00 -2.48
CA HIS A 88 4.58 8.07 -3.26
C HIS A 88 5.93 8.40 -2.64
N CYS A 89 7.01 7.97 -3.28
CA CYS A 89 8.37 8.20 -2.79
C CYS A 89 8.77 9.69 -2.98
N PRO A 90 9.05 10.45 -1.90
CA PRO A 90 9.55 11.82 -2.02
C PRO A 90 11.06 11.91 -2.26
N GLY A 91 11.79 10.79 -2.15
CA GLY A 91 13.25 10.69 -2.36
C GLY A 91 13.64 10.63 -3.84
N PRO A 92 14.94 10.78 -4.18
CA PRO A 92 15.35 11.11 -5.54
C PRO A 92 14.89 10.04 -6.53
N ALA A 93 14.14 10.47 -7.55
CA ALA A 93 13.64 9.62 -8.61
C ALA A 93 14.79 8.73 -9.11
N ARG A 94 14.57 7.41 -9.15
CA ARG A 94 15.46 6.55 -9.93
C ARG A 94 15.36 7.04 -11.37
N GLN A 95 16.47 7.57 -11.88
CA GLN A 95 16.70 7.76 -13.30
C GLN A 95 16.43 6.40 -13.95
N HIS A 96 15.40 6.33 -14.78
CA HIS A 96 15.22 5.19 -15.66
C HIS A 96 16.43 5.24 -16.63
N PRO A 97 17.30 4.23 -16.71
CA PRO A 97 18.23 4.19 -17.83
C PRO A 97 17.37 3.93 -19.06
N LEU A 98 17.21 4.96 -19.89
CA LEU A 98 16.78 4.79 -21.27
C LEU A 98 17.89 3.99 -21.95
N PHE A 99 17.62 2.73 -22.24
CA PHE A 99 18.32 2.00 -23.29
C PHE A 99 17.58 2.22 -24.61
#